data_AF-A0A6H1ZRT1-F1
#
_entry.id   AF-A0A6H1ZRT1-F1
#
_cell.length_a   1.000
_cell.length_b   1.000
_cell.length_c   1.000
_cell.angle_alpha   90.00
_cell.angle_beta   90.00
_cell.angle_gamma   90.00
#
_symmetry.space_group_name_H-M   'P 1'
#
loop_
_entity.id
_entity.type
_entity.pdbx_description
1 polymer ?
#
loop_
_entity_poly.entity_id
_entity_poly.type
_entity_poly.pdbx_seq_one_letter_code
_entity_poly.pdbx_strand_id
1 'polypeptide(L)'
;MFQIPCQITKITTMRDRSIRLQIDTQEISTEEKALVFALHDKLGWMVFKETPIEQKDLLNLPDLPPIKKGDKEKTDSQRQRAVLYLLWKQGDKKDLFGNDCDDEIFYHQYMNKIIEHLKSKLQGEN
;
A
#
# COMPACT_ATOMS: atom_id res chain seq x y z
N MET A 1 -2.27 14.02 -20.27
CA MET A 1 -1.80 12.77 -20.91
C MET A 1 -0.35 12.97 -21.29
N PHE A 2 0.56 12.14 -20.80
CA PHE A 2 1.99 12.21 -21.10
C PHE A 2 2.35 11.01 -21.97
N GLN A 3 3.01 11.25 -23.10
CA GLN A 3 3.41 10.21 -24.06
C GLN A 3 4.88 10.38 -24.37
N ILE A 4 5.62 9.27 -24.37
CA ILE A 4 7.06 9.28 -24.62
C ILE A 4 7.45 8.00 -25.36
N PRO A 5 8.33 8.07 -26.38
CA PRO A 5 8.85 6.88 -27.03
C PRO A 5 9.69 6.07 -26.04
N CYS A 6 9.39 4.78 -25.94
CA CYS A 6 10.04 3.91 -24.97
C CYS A 6 10.14 2.46 -25.46
N GLN A 7 11.03 1.70 -24.84
CA GLN A 7 11.23 0.27 -25.08
C GLN A 7 11.26 -0.48 -23.75
N ILE A 8 10.66 -1.67 -23.73
CA ILE A 8 10.76 -2.58 -22.56
C ILE A 8 12.09 -3.30 -22.66
N THR A 9 13.02 -3.01 -21.75
CA THR A 9 14.37 -3.61 -21.77
C THR A 9 14.50 -4.80 -20.84
N LYS A 10 13.61 -4.92 -19.84
CA LYS A 10 13.59 -6.07 -18.95
C LYS A 10 12.20 -6.38 -18.43
N ILE A 11 11.91 -7.68 -18.34
CA ILE A 11 10.70 -8.23 -17.72
C ILE A 11 11.13 -9.14 -16.58
N THR A 12 10.52 -9.00 -15.41
CA THR A 12 10.80 -9.86 -14.26
C THR A 12 9.50 -10.28 -13.58
N THR A 13 9.29 -11.58 -13.43
CA THR A 13 8.15 -12.16 -12.71
C THR A 13 8.39 -12.11 -11.21
N MET A 14 7.44 -11.58 -10.45
CA MET A 14 7.49 -11.47 -9.00
C MET A 14 6.67 -12.56 -8.32
N ARG A 15 6.90 -12.77 -7.02
CA ARG A 15 6.28 -13.83 -6.20
C ARG A 15 4.74 -13.77 -6.19
N ASP A 16 4.17 -12.56 -6.23
CA ASP A 16 2.73 -12.33 -6.08
C ASP A 16 1.97 -12.31 -7.41
N ARG A 17 2.48 -13.04 -8.43
CA ARG A 17 1.96 -13.04 -9.81
C ARG A 17 1.99 -11.66 -10.49
N SER A 18 2.67 -10.68 -9.90
CA SER A 18 2.92 -9.37 -10.51
C SER A 18 4.15 -9.43 -11.41
N ILE A 19 4.20 -8.54 -12.41
CA ILE A 19 5.32 -8.42 -13.34
C ILE A 19 5.94 -7.04 -13.15
N ARG A 20 7.26 -7.00 -13.01
CA ARG A 20 8.02 -5.76 -13.08
C ARG A 20 8.49 -5.56 -14.52
N LEU A 21 8.15 -4.40 -15.08
CA LEU A 21 8.62 -3.95 -16.38
C LEU A 21 9.65 -2.85 -16.16
N GLN A 22 10.83 -3.00 -16.76
CA GLN A 22 11.80 -1.92 -16.88
C GLN A 22 11.68 -1.32 -18.28
N ILE A 23 11.46 -0.01 -18.32
CA ILE A 23 11.20 0.74 -19.54
C ILE A 23 12.31 1.77 -19.66
N ASP A 24 13.01 1.75 -20.78
CA ASP A 24 14.01 2.76 -21.10
C ASP A 24 13.46 3.65 -22.22
N THR A 25 13.58 4.95 -22.03
CA THR A 25 13.20 5.95 -23.04
C THR A 25 14.41 6.28 -23.90
N GLN A 26 14.19 6.90 -25.06
CA GLN A 26 15.28 7.60 -25.75
C GLN A 26 15.75 8.81 -24.93
N GLU A 27 16.79 9.52 -25.40
CA GLU A 27 17.18 10.79 -24.80
C GLU A 27 16.00 11.76 -24.82
N ILE A 28 15.64 12.22 -23.63
CA ILE A 28 14.48 13.08 -23.40
C ILE A 28 14.93 14.41 -22.81
N SER A 29 14.18 15.47 -23.11
CA SER A 29 14.45 16.82 -22.66
C SER A 29 14.38 16.94 -21.14
N THR A 30 14.97 18.01 -20.59
CA THR A 30 14.91 18.31 -19.16
C THR A 30 13.47 18.47 -18.65
N GLU A 31 12.58 19.03 -19.48
CA GLU A 31 11.16 19.20 -19.16
C GLU A 31 10.42 17.87 -19.07
N GLU A 32 10.66 16.95 -20.02
CA GLU A 32 10.07 15.60 -20.01
C GLU A 32 10.58 14.78 -18.83
N LYS A 33 11.86 14.91 -18.46
CA LYS A 33 12.41 14.27 -17.26
C LYS A 33 11.65 14.72 -16.01
N ALA A 34 11.42 16.03 -15.86
CA ALA A 34 10.68 16.56 -14.71
C ALA A 34 9.26 16.00 -14.62
N LEU A 35 8.59 15.82 -15.77
CA LEU A 35 7.27 15.19 -15.82
C LEU A 35 7.31 13.71 -15.41
N VAL A 36 8.28 12.94 -15.89
CA VAL A 36 8.47 11.53 -15.49
C VAL A 36 8.69 11.42 -13.97
N PHE A 37 9.57 12.26 -13.42
CA PHE A 37 9.80 12.28 -11.96
C PHE A 37 8.56 12.71 -11.18
N ALA A 38 7.74 13.62 -11.70
CA ALA A 38 6.49 14.01 -11.08
C ALA A 38 5.42 12.89 -11.10
N LEU A 39 5.59 11.86 -11.93
CA LEU A 39 4.73 10.67 -12.00
C LEU A 39 5.21 9.53 -11.10
N HIS A 40 6.36 9.67 -10.44
CA HIS A 40 6.84 8.71 -9.44
C HIS A 40 5.79 8.52 -8.32
N ASP A 41 5.59 7.26 -7.89
CA ASP A 41 4.58 6.83 -6.91
C ASP A 41 3.11 7.16 -7.24
N LYS A 42 2.81 7.58 -8.47
CA LYS A 42 1.42 7.79 -8.90
C LYS A 42 0.90 6.56 -9.64
N LEU A 43 -0.31 6.13 -9.27
CA LEU A 43 -1.05 5.13 -10.02
C LEU A 43 -1.55 5.73 -11.32
N GLY A 44 -1.32 5.03 -12.42
CA GLY A 44 -1.70 5.46 -13.76
C GLY A 44 -1.85 4.26 -14.69
N TRP A 45 -2.41 4.51 -15.86
CA TRP A 45 -2.44 3.54 -16.95
C TRP A 45 -1.15 3.63 -17.76
N MET A 46 -0.59 2.47 -18.09
CA MET A 46 0.44 2.34 -19.12
C MET A 46 -0.24 1.80 -20.39
N VAL A 47 -0.05 2.51 -21.50
CA VAL A 47 -0.47 2.05 -22.83
C VAL A 47 0.79 1.81 -23.64
N PHE A 48 0.95 0.60 -24.17
CA PHE A 48 2.07 0.22 -25.03
C PHE A 48 1.53 -0.18 -26.40
N LYS A 49 2.05 0.44 -27.45
CA LYS A 49 1.72 0.16 -28.84
C LYS A 49 2.99 0.35 -29.67
N GLU A 50 3.26 -0.56 -30.60
CA GLU A 50 4.43 -0.47 -31.48
C GLU A 50 4.32 0.67 -32.52
N THR A 51 3.11 1.22 -32.69
CA THR A 51 2.79 2.30 -33.63
C THR A 51 2.27 3.53 -32.85
N PRO A 52 2.19 4.72 -33.49
CA PRO A 52 1.66 5.91 -32.83
C PRO A 52 0.28 5.65 -32.20
N ILE A 53 0.12 6.15 -30.97
CA ILE A 53 -1.13 6.04 -30.22
C ILE A 53 -2.08 7.12 -30.74
N GLU A 54 -3.21 6.71 -31.29
CA GLU A 54 -4.27 7.63 -31.69
C GLU A 54 -5.28 7.79 -30.55
N GLN A 55 -6.01 8.91 -30.54
CA GLN A 55 -6.99 9.20 -29.48
C GLN A 55 -8.10 8.15 -29.38
N LYS A 56 -8.42 7.49 -30.51
CA LYS A 56 -9.38 6.38 -30.58
C LYS A 56 -8.92 5.12 -29.83
N ASP A 57 -7.61 4.95 -29.63
CA ASP A 57 -7.04 3.75 -29.01
C ASP A 57 -7.17 3.77 -27.47
N LEU A 58 -7.56 4.91 -26.88
CA LEU A 58 -7.60 5.13 -25.42
C LEU A 58 -9.00 4.98 -24.80
N LEU A 59 -10.03 4.75 -25.63
CA LEU A 59 -11.45 4.88 -25.25
C LEU A 59 -11.94 3.83 -24.23
N ASN A 60 -11.16 2.78 -23.95
CA ASN A 60 -11.58 1.63 -23.14
C ASN A 60 -10.76 1.42 -21.87
N LEU A 61 -10.04 2.44 -21.38
CA LEU A 61 -9.33 2.33 -20.11
C LEU A 61 -10.37 2.34 -18.96
N PRO A 62 -10.45 1.29 -18.11
CA PRO A 62 -11.36 1.32 -16.98
C PRO A 62 -10.95 2.42 -16.00
N ASP A 63 -11.88 2.84 -15.13
CA ASP A 63 -11.52 3.76 -14.06
C ASP A 63 -10.48 3.09 -13.16
N LEU A 64 -9.34 3.76 -12.96
CA LEU A 64 -8.40 3.31 -11.93
C LEU A 64 -9.14 3.43 -10.60
N PRO A 65 -9.18 2.36 -9.77
CA PRO A 65 -9.63 2.53 -8.41
C PRO A 65 -8.77 3.63 -7.80
N PRO A 66 -9.37 4.59 -7.07
CA PRO A 66 -8.58 5.60 -6.37
C PRO A 66 -7.51 4.85 -5.59
N ILE A 67 -6.25 5.29 -5.71
CA ILE A 67 -5.13 4.79 -4.90
C ILE A 67 -5.70 4.66 -3.50
N LYS A 68 -5.87 3.42 -3.00
CA LYS A 68 -6.31 3.21 -1.63
C LYS A 68 -5.42 4.12 -0.82
N LYS A 69 -6.01 5.08 -0.10
CA LYS A 69 -5.32 6.10 0.70
C LYS A 69 -4.54 5.46 1.86
N GLY A 70 -3.67 4.49 1.59
CA GLY A 70 -2.92 3.72 2.57
C GLY A 70 -1.68 4.44 3.08
N ASP A 71 -1.23 5.50 2.39
CA ASP A 71 0.00 6.22 2.78
C ASP A 71 -0.25 7.50 3.58
N LYS A 72 -1.51 7.96 3.68
CA LYS A 72 -1.87 9.10 4.55
C LYS A 72 -2.85 8.77 5.66
N GLU A 73 -3.59 7.68 5.56
CA GLU A 73 -4.47 7.22 6.62
C GLU A 73 -3.78 6.05 7.34
N LYS A 74 -3.61 6.18 8.66
CA LYS A 74 -3.05 5.12 9.50
C LYS A 74 -3.77 3.81 9.19
N THR A 75 -3.02 2.73 8.94
CA THR A 75 -3.62 1.40 8.75
C THR A 75 -4.48 1.02 9.96
N ASP A 76 -5.43 0.11 9.80
CA ASP A 76 -6.29 -0.28 10.92
C ASP A 76 -5.48 -0.79 12.14
N SER A 77 -4.37 -1.49 11.90
CA SER A 77 -3.41 -1.89 12.95
C SER A 77 -2.73 -0.69 13.62
N GLN A 78 -2.33 0.32 12.85
CA GLN A 78 -1.73 1.56 13.38
C GLN A 78 -2.74 2.39 14.18
N ARG A 79 -4.01 2.45 13.72
CA ARG A 79 -5.11 3.09 14.45
C ARG A 79 -5.40 2.37 15.75
N GLN A 80 -5.50 1.04 15.70
CA GLN A 80 -5.75 0.20 16.87
C GLN A 80 -4.65 0.38 17.92
N ARG A 81 -3.37 0.32 17.52
CA ARG A 81 -2.25 0.57 18.46
C ARG A 81 -2.30 1.96 19.07
N ALA A 82 -2.61 3.00 18.28
CA ALA A 82 -2.73 4.36 18.79
C ALA A 82 -3.85 4.51 19.83
N VAL A 83 -4.99 3.83 19.63
CA VAL A 83 -6.10 3.83 20.60
C VAL A 83 -5.72 3.07 21.87
N LEU A 84 -5.08 1.90 21.76
CA LEU A 84 -4.62 1.12 22.91
C LEU A 84 -3.58 1.88 23.74
N TYR A 85 -2.67 2.60 23.10
CA TYR A 85 -1.71 3.47 23.77
C TYR A 85 -2.41 4.59 24.57
N LEU A 86 -3.42 5.25 23.98
CA LEU A 86 -4.20 6.28 24.68
C LEU A 86 -4.96 5.69 25.86
N LEU A 87 -5.54 4.49 25.71
CA LEU A 87 -6.23 3.78 26.78
C LEU A 87 -5.30 3.47 27.96
N TRP A 88 -4.11 2.92 27.70
CA TRP A 88 -3.10 2.67 28.73
C TRP A 88 -2.61 3.96 29.40
N LYS A 89 -2.41 5.02 28.61
CA LYS A 89 -1.95 6.33 29.10
C LYS A 89 -2.98 7.06 29.95
N GLN A 90 -4.27 6.90 29.64
CA GLN A 90 -5.39 7.46 30.42
C GLN A 90 -5.69 6.65 31.67
N GLY A 91 -5.40 5.35 31.67
CA GLY A 91 -5.41 4.53 32.88
C GLY A 91 -4.15 4.73 33.73
N ASP A 92 -4.03 3.91 34.77
CA ASP A 92 -2.90 3.94 35.72
C ASP A 92 -1.60 3.36 35.13
N LYS A 93 -1.48 3.28 33.79
CA LYS A 93 -0.35 2.64 33.08
C LYS A 93 -0.08 1.21 33.54
N LYS A 94 -1.17 0.51 33.82
CA LYS A 94 -1.16 -0.88 34.27
C LYS A 94 -1.45 -1.82 33.11
N ASP A 95 -0.94 -3.03 33.26
CA ASP A 95 -1.21 -4.15 32.38
C ASP A 95 -2.66 -4.66 32.59
N LEU A 96 -3.07 -5.68 31.84
CA LEU A 96 -4.41 -6.25 31.99
C LEU A 96 -4.65 -6.93 33.35
N PHE A 97 -3.60 -7.12 34.16
CA PHE A 97 -3.61 -7.80 35.45
C PHE A 97 -3.39 -6.84 36.63
N GLY A 98 -3.25 -5.52 36.39
CA GLY A 98 -3.10 -4.49 37.41
C GLY A 98 -1.66 -4.19 37.84
N ASN A 99 -0.66 -4.75 37.13
CA ASN A 99 0.76 -4.49 37.38
C ASN A 99 1.24 -3.30 36.55
N ASP A 100 2.22 -2.57 37.04
CA ASP A 100 2.82 -1.50 36.26
C ASP A 100 3.55 -2.08 35.04
N CYS A 101 3.29 -1.55 33.85
CA CYS A 101 3.89 -2.02 32.61
C CYS A 101 4.11 -0.89 31.62
N ASP A 102 4.90 -1.13 30.59
CA ASP A 102 4.99 -0.24 29.43
C ASP A 102 3.82 -0.44 28.44
N ASP A 103 3.72 0.46 27.47
CA ASP A 103 2.67 0.43 26.46
C ASP A 103 2.77 -0.76 25.50
N GLU A 104 3.97 -1.30 25.31
CA GLU A 104 4.22 -2.44 24.44
C GLU A 104 3.69 -3.73 25.06
N ILE A 105 3.99 -3.97 26.34
CA ILE A 105 3.45 -5.08 27.13
C ILE A 105 1.92 -5.01 27.16
N PHE A 106 1.35 -3.83 27.44
CA PHE A 106 -0.11 -3.64 27.42
C PHE A 106 -0.71 -3.98 26.06
N TYR A 107 -0.10 -3.48 24.97
CA TYR A 107 -0.53 -3.76 23.61
C TYR A 107 -0.50 -5.26 23.30
N HIS A 108 0.59 -5.96 23.61
CA HIS A 108 0.72 -7.40 23.34
C HIS A 108 -0.29 -8.23 24.13
N GLN A 109 -0.49 -7.93 25.42
CA GLN A 109 -1.49 -8.61 26.24
C GLN A 109 -2.91 -8.39 25.69
N TYR A 110 -3.24 -7.17 25.27
CA TYR A 110 -4.54 -6.85 24.70
C TYR A 110 -4.77 -7.54 23.34
N MET A 111 -3.75 -7.57 22.49
CA MET A 111 -3.80 -8.29 21.21
C MET A 111 -4.01 -9.79 21.42
N ASN A 112 -3.28 -10.40 22.36
CA ASN A 112 -3.47 -11.81 22.70
C ASN A 112 -4.88 -12.07 23.25
N LYS A 113 -5.43 -11.20 24.09
CA LYS A 113 -6.81 -11.31 24.57
C LYS A 113 -7.83 -11.28 23.42
N ILE A 114 -7.65 -10.40 22.44
CA ILE A 114 -8.52 -10.34 21.25
C ILE A 114 -8.38 -11.62 20.43
N ILE A 115 -7.15 -12.10 20.21
CA ILE A 115 -6.89 -13.34 19.46
C ILE A 115 -7.57 -14.52 20.14
N GLU A 116 -7.41 -14.69 21.45
CA GLU A 116 -8.05 -15.78 22.20
C GLU A 116 -9.57 -15.67 22.19
N HIS A 117 -10.12 -14.45 22.28
CA HIS A 117 -11.54 -14.23 22.10
C HIS A 117 -12.03 -14.65 20.71
N LEU A 118 -11.30 -14.31 19.64
CA LEU A 118 -11.64 -14.72 18.28
C LEU A 118 -11.49 -16.23 18.10
N LYS A 119 -10.41 -16.84 18.62
CA LYS A 119 -10.20 -18.29 18.61
C LYS A 119 -11.35 -19.03 19.30
N SER A 120 -11.84 -18.53 20.44
CA SER A 120 -12.97 -19.14 21.14
C SER A 120 -14.28 -19.18 20.33
N LYS A 121 -14.37 -18.36 19.27
CA LYS A 121 -15.52 -18.30 18.35
C LYS A 121 -15.33 -19.14 17.09
N LEU A 122 -14.12 -19.66 16.86
CA LEU A 122 -13.88 -20.60 15.77
C LEU A 122 -14.53 -21.93 16.16
N GLN A 123 -15.57 -22.33 15.41
CA GLN A 123 -16.11 -23.68 15.52
C GLN A 123 -15.10 -24.61 14.83
N GLY A 124 -14.60 -25.61 15.57
CA GLY A 124 -13.36 -26.36 15.29
C GLY A 124 -13.07 -26.67 13.82
N GLU A 125 -11.94 -26.15 13.34
CA GLU A 125 -11.11 -26.89 12.39
C GLU A 125 -10.17 -27.77 13.22
N ASN A 126 -10.58 -29.03 13.40
CA ASN A 126 -9.62 -30.13 13.58
C ASN A 126 -9.07 -30.51 12.21
#